data_AF-A0AAD8GE33-F1
#
_entry.id   AF-A0AAD8GE33-F1
#
_cell.length_a   1.000
_cell.length_b   1.000
_cell.length_c   1.000
_cell.angle_alpha   90.00
_cell.angle_beta   90.00
_cell.angle_gamma   90.00
#
_symmetry.space_group_name_H-M   'P 1'
#
loop_
_entity.id
_entity.type
_entity.pdbx_description
1 polymer ?
#
loop_
_entity_poly.entity_id
_entity_poly.type
_entity_poly.pdbx_seq_one_letter_code
_entity_poly.pdbx_strand_id
1 'polypeptide(L)'
;MKMATTLKNGTLPVSSLSAFSYIPPKRSDPKELTYFNSKTKDEDILTYDCLFKRPDGYNQKLHRDDREHAKSRGLNLNNEEIARPVPVLSSSEYGRHLSNAVDKPGRKCVRVGLVRSEFYRRNGFGHSVEEGYGSVTPA
;
A
#
# COMPACT_ATOMS: atom_id res chain seq x y z
N MET A 1 4.41 19.56 55.05
CA MET A 1 5.43 19.52 53.97
C MET A 1 4.73 19.13 52.67
N LYS A 2 4.58 20.07 51.73
CA LYS A 2 3.99 19.81 50.42
C LYS A 2 5.12 19.45 49.44
N MET A 3 4.99 18.32 48.75
CA MET A 3 5.50 18.13 47.39
C MET A 3 4.47 17.31 46.64
N ALA A 4 3.45 17.99 46.12
CA ALA A 4 2.62 17.42 45.08
C ALA A 4 3.45 17.45 43.80
N THR A 5 4.00 16.30 43.41
CA THR A 5 4.68 16.13 42.13
C THR A 5 3.65 16.22 41.02
N THR A 6 3.47 17.41 40.45
CA THR A 6 2.73 17.60 39.21
C THR A 6 3.50 16.93 38.08
N LEU A 7 3.09 15.72 37.71
CA LEU A 7 3.56 15.07 36.50
C LEU A 7 3.16 15.93 35.30
N LYS A 8 4.14 16.34 34.51
CA LYS A 8 3.92 17.06 33.25
C LYS A 8 2.99 16.22 32.38
N ASN A 9 2.04 16.86 31.69
CA ASN A 9 1.16 16.21 30.72
C ASN A 9 2.00 15.30 29.79
N GLY A 10 1.73 14.00 29.81
CA GLY A 10 2.47 12.98 29.05
C GLY A 10 3.46 12.12 29.86
N THR A 11 3.68 12.42 31.14
CA THR A 11 4.53 11.58 32.02
C THR A 11 3.68 10.52 32.70
N LEU A 12 4.03 9.24 32.53
CA LEU A 12 3.35 8.13 33.21
C LEU A 12 3.38 8.32 34.74
N PRO A 13 2.33 7.89 35.46
CA PRO A 13 2.30 7.99 36.92
C PRO A 13 3.48 7.25 37.54
N VAL A 14 4.00 7.76 38.66
CA VAL A 14 5.16 7.16 39.37
C VAL A 14 4.89 5.68 39.70
N SER A 15 3.64 5.31 39.96
CA SER A 15 3.21 3.92 40.17
C SER A 15 3.36 3.02 38.95
N SER A 16 3.36 3.58 37.73
CA SER A 16 3.62 2.83 36.49
C SER A 16 5.11 2.68 36.20
N LEU A 17 5.99 3.51 36.78
CA LEU A 17 7.43 3.47 36.59
C LEU A 17 8.08 2.54 37.63
N SER A 18 7.71 1.26 37.60
CA SER A 18 8.39 0.24 38.40
C SER A 18 9.80 0.01 37.86
N ALA A 19 10.82 0.17 38.71
CA ALA A 19 12.22 0.03 38.32
C ALA A 19 12.60 -1.33 37.71
N PHE A 20 11.80 -2.38 37.98
CA PHE A 20 12.09 -3.75 37.53
C PHE A 20 11.02 -4.36 36.62
N SER A 21 9.85 -3.72 36.46
CA SER A 21 8.73 -4.28 35.68
C SER A 21 8.11 -3.30 34.70
N TYR A 22 8.72 -2.13 34.50
CA TYR A 22 8.25 -1.20 33.48
C TYR A 22 8.49 -1.77 32.07
N ILE A 23 7.40 -2.09 31.40
CA ILE A 23 7.40 -2.49 29.99
C ILE A 23 6.98 -1.25 29.19
N PRO A 24 7.87 -0.69 28.34
CA PRO A 24 7.52 0.48 27.57
C PRO A 24 6.42 0.13 26.55
N PRO A 25 5.45 1.02 26.32
CA PRO A 25 4.35 0.77 25.37
C PRO A 25 4.87 0.69 23.92
N LYS A 26 6.02 1.31 23.64
CA LYS A 26 6.68 1.31 22.34
C LYS A 26 8.11 0.83 22.45
N ARG A 27 8.55 0.09 21.44
CA ARG A 27 9.97 -0.21 21.22
C ARG A 27 10.58 0.93 20.40
N SER A 28 11.56 1.63 20.96
CA SER A 28 12.33 2.68 20.27
C SER A 28 13.59 2.13 19.59
N ASP A 29 13.64 0.81 19.38
CA ASP A 29 14.77 0.14 18.77
C ASP A 29 14.97 0.58 17.31
N PRO A 30 16.20 0.57 16.81
CA PRO A 30 16.46 0.85 15.41
C PRO A 30 15.72 -0.15 14.50
N LYS A 31 15.38 0.34 13.31
CA LYS A 31 14.71 -0.40 12.23
C LYS A 31 15.28 -1.80 11.99
N GLU A 32 16.60 -1.94 12.08
CA GLU A 32 17.33 -3.17 11.80
C GLU A 32 17.02 -4.31 12.78
N LEU A 33 16.56 -3.99 13.99
CA LEU A 33 16.15 -4.97 14.99
C LEU A 33 14.70 -5.43 14.82
N THR A 34 13.95 -4.84 13.88
CA THR A 34 12.58 -5.27 13.58
C THR A 34 12.60 -6.41 12.56
N TYR A 35 11.65 -7.33 12.68
CA TYR A 35 11.57 -8.53 11.83
C TYR A 35 11.51 -8.22 10.31
N PHE A 36 10.86 -7.13 9.93
CA PHE A 36 10.75 -6.72 8.53
C PHE A 36 11.85 -5.76 8.10
N ASN A 37 12.77 -5.38 8.99
CA ASN A 37 13.65 -4.23 8.81
C ASN A 37 12.84 -3.02 8.29
N SER A 38 11.72 -2.71 8.92
CA SER A 38 10.78 -1.63 8.59
C SER A 38 10.72 -0.62 9.75
N LYS A 39 10.49 0.67 9.45
CA LYS A 39 10.29 1.66 10.52
C LYS A 39 8.88 1.41 11.07
N THR A 40 8.76 1.19 12.38
CA THR A 40 7.46 1.05 13.03
C THR A 40 6.67 2.35 12.84
N LYS A 41 5.41 2.22 12.43
CA LYS A 41 4.46 3.33 12.29
C LYS A 41 3.49 3.32 13.47
N ASP A 42 4.00 3.02 14.65
CA ASP A 42 3.14 2.72 15.78
C ASP A 42 2.71 4.02 16.44
N GLU A 43 1.40 4.26 16.46
CA GLU A 43 0.79 5.19 17.39
C GLU A 43 0.81 4.59 18.81
N ASP A 44 0.77 5.43 19.84
CA ASP A 44 0.71 4.94 21.23
C ASP A 44 -0.68 4.36 21.48
N ILE A 45 -0.85 3.07 21.18
CA ILE A 45 -2.10 2.38 21.41
C ILE A 45 -2.14 1.91 22.87
N LEU A 46 -2.91 2.62 23.69
CA LEU A 46 -3.16 2.24 25.08
C LEU A 46 -4.15 1.07 25.13
N THR A 47 -3.94 0.14 26.05
CA THR A 47 -4.83 -1.02 26.25
C THR A 47 -6.27 -0.60 26.53
N TYR A 48 -6.45 0.52 27.23
CA TYR A 48 -7.76 1.11 27.47
C TYR A 48 -8.47 1.46 26.15
N ASP A 49 -7.78 2.11 25.22
CA ASP A 49 -8.36 2.51 23.94
C ASP A 49 -8.75 1.27 23.09
N CYS A 50 -7.95 0.20 23.09
CA CYS A 50 -8.31 -1.07 22.44
C CYS A 50 -9.59 -1.72 23.00
N LEU A 51 -9.83 -1.55 24.29
CA LEU A 51 -10.95 -2.20 24.98
C LEU A 51 -12.23 -1.37 24.88
N PHE A 52 -12.12 -0.04 25.01
CA PHE A 52 -13.28 0.85 25.18
C PHE A 52 -13.55 1.75 23.98
N LYS A 53 -12.57 1.99 23.09
CA LYS A 53 -12.74 2.81 21.88
C LYS A 53 -12.79 1.98 20.60
N ARG A 54 -13.35 0.77 20.66
CA ARG A 54 -13.58 -0.01 19.44
C ARG A 54 -14.63 0.68 18.57
N PRO A 55 -14.49 0.66 17.24
CA PRO A 55 -15.49 1.23 16.36
C PRO A 55 -16.79 0.44 16.48
N ASP A 56 -17.88 1.16 16.78
CA ASP A 56 -19.21 0.56 16.84
C ASP A 56 -19.68 0.19 15.42
N GLY A 57 -20.18 -1.04 15.25
CA GLY A 57 -20.83 -1.49 14.01
C GLY A 57 -20.31 -2.81 13.46
N TYR A 58 -21.09 -3.37 12.52
CA TYR A 58 -20.76 -4.62 11.84
C TYR A 58 -20.06 -4.37 10.51
N ASN A 59 -18.86 -4.92 10.33
CA ASN A 59 -18.19 -4.92 9.03
C ASN A 59 -18.49 -6.22 8.28
N GLN A 60 -19.45 -6.18 7.35
CA GLN A 60 -19.83 -7.34 6.53
C GLN A 60 -18.69 -7.95 5.70
N LYS A 61 -17.59 -7.21 5.52
CA LYS A 61 -16.42 -7.72 4.79
C LYS A 61 -15.57 -8.58 5.72
N LEU A 62 -15.56 -8.36 7.03
CA LEU A 62 -14.79 -9.16 7.98
C LEU A 62 -15.34 -10.58 8.03
N HIS A 63 -14.46 -11.53 8.38
CA HIS A 63 -14.85 -12.91 8.57
C HIS A 63 -15.73 -13.04 9.83
N ARG A 64 -16.34 -14.21 10.04
CA ARG A 64 -17.12 -14.54 11.25
C ARG A 64 -16.31 -14.35 12.55
N ASP A 65 -14.99 -14.43 12.46
CA ASP A 65 -14.12 -14.05 13.56
C ASP A 65 -13.95 -12.53 13.49
N ASP A 66 -14.37 -11.81 14.54
CA ASP A 66 -14.21 -10.35 14.69
C ASP A 66 -12.74 -9.89 14.80
N ARG A 67 -11.80 -10.67 14.24
CA ARG A 67 -10.39 -10.34 14.10
C ARG A 67 -10.25 -9.24 13.05
N GLU A 68 -9.83 -8.06 13.50
CA GLU A 68 -9.66 -6.85 12.66
C GLU A 68 -8.79 -7.08 11.42
N HIS A 69 -7.74 -7.90 11.52
CA HIS A 69 -6.80 -8.17 10.43
C HIS A 69 -6.96 -9.56 9.80
N ALA A 70 -8.17 -10.15 9.84
CA ALA A 70 -8.43 -11.43 9.19
C ALA A 70 -7.99 -11.39 7.70
N LYS A 71 -7.26 -12.43 7.25
CA LYS A 71 -6.67 -12.51 5.90
C LYS A 71 -5.72 -11.36 5.55
N SER A 72 -4.98 -10.87 6.54
CA SER A 72 -3.99 -9.79 6.40
C SER A 72 -4.58 -8.45 5.93
N ARG A 73 -5.88 -8.23 6.17
CA ARG A 73 -6.53 -6.98 5.78
C ARG A 73 -6.07 -5.81 6.62
N GLY A 74 -5.77 -4.70 5.96
CA GLY A 74 -5.21 -3.52 6.62
C GLY A 74 -3.71 -3.62 6.94
N LEU A 75 -3.08 -4.79 6.71
CA LEU A 75 -1.65 -4.96 6.86
C LEU A 75 -0.95 -4.76 5.52
N ASN A 76 0.19 -4.08 5.52
CA ASN A 76 0.98 -3.83 4.31
C ASN A 76 2.18 -4.79 4.22
N LEU A 77 1.89 -6.08 4.35
CA LEU A 77 2.90 -7.13 4.43
C LEU A 77 3.83 -7.16 3.22
N ASN A 78 3.30 -6.92 2.01
CA ASN A 78 4.10 -6.94 0.78
C ASN A 78 5.19 -5.85 0.81
N ASN A 79 4.81 -4.59 1.12
CA ASN A 79 5.80 -3.51 1.17
C ASN A 79 6.83 -3.71 2.28
N GLU A 80 6.41 -4.27 3.42
CA GLU A 80 7.31 -4.61 4.54
C GLU A 80 8.28 -5.73 4.15
N GLU A 81 7.81 -6.77 3.45
CA GLU A 81 8.64 -7.86 2.95
C GLU A 81 9.62 -7.40 1.86
N ILE A 82 9.22 -6.48 0.98
CA ILE A 82 10.10 -5.84 -0.01
C ILE A 82 11.23 -5.06 0.67
N ALA A 83 10.94 -4.39 1.79
CA ALA A 83 11.93 -3.61 2.54
C ALA A 83 12.95 -4.48 3.27
N ARG A 84 12.66 -5.78 3.44
CA ARG A 84 13.55 -6.73 4.10
C ARG A 84 14.80 -6.97 3.24
N PRO A 85 16.01 -6.91 3.82
CA PRO A 85 17.25 -7.10 3.07
C PRO A 85 17.44 -8.56 2.63
N VAL A 86 17.04 -9.52 3.47
CA VAL A 86 17.18 -10.96 3.21
C VAL A 86 15.79 -11.59 3.20
N PRO A 87 15.36 -12.26 2.12
CA PRO A 87 14.05 -12.92 2.08
C PRO A 87 14.01 -14.12 3.05
N VAL A 88 12.84 -14.37 3.65
CA VAL A 88 12.66 -15.48 4.60
C VAL A 88 12.48 -16.81 3.87
N LEU A 89 11.77 -16.78 2.74
CA LEU A 89 11.53 -17.95 1.90
C LEU A 89 12.04 -17.70 0.49
N SER A 90 12.41 -18.77 -0.21
CA SER A 90 12.78 -18.71 -1.63
C SER A 90 11.64 -18.19 -2.49
N SER A 91 10.37 -18.42 -2.12
CA SER A 91 9.19 -17.84 -2.78
C SER A 91 9.03 -16.33 -2.53
N SER A 92 9.64 -15.79 -1.47
CA SER A 92 9.68 -14.33 -1.25
C SER A 92 10.69 -13.65 -2.20
N GLU A 93 11.62 -14.42 -2.77
CA GLU A 93 12.54 -14.00 -3.82
C GLU A 93 11.96 -14.30 -5.21
N TYR A 94 11.51 -15.55 -5.42
CA TYR A 94 10.95 -16.04 -6.65
C TYR A 94 9.47 -15.64 -6.81
N GLY A 95 9.19 -14.79 -7.80
CA GLY A 95 7.86 -14.19 -8.00
C GLY A 95 7.70 -12.81 -7.37
N ARG A 96 8.75 -12.30 -6.71
CA ARG A 96 8.80 -10.91 -6.26
C ARG A 96 8.65 -10.00 -7.47
N HIS A 97 7.61 -9.17 -7.47
CA HIS A 97 7.38 -8.21 -8.55
C HIS A 97 8.54 -7.22 -8.59
N LEU A 98 9.46 -7.39 -9.53
CA LEU A 98 10.52 -6.44 -9.80
C LEU A 98 9.83 -5.16 -10.29
N SER A 99 9.83 -4.12 -9.46
CA SER A 99 9.20 -2.82 -9.78
C SER A 99 9.70 -2.27 -11.12
N ASN A 100 10.95 -2.59 -11.46
CA ASN A 100 11.52 -2.43 -12.78
C ASN A 100 11.65 -3.82 -13.40
N ALA A 101 10.87 -4.09 -14.46
CA ALA A 101 11.15 -5.23 -15.32
C ALA A 101 12.61 -5.08 -15.82
N VAL A 102 13.50 -5.94 -15.30
CA VAL A 102 14.93 -5.94 -15.65
C VAL A 102 15.10 -6.10 -17.15
N ASP A 103 14.23 -6.92 -17.75
CA ASP A 103 14.03 -6.98 -19.19
C ASP A 103 12.63 -6.47 -19.52
N LYS A 104 12.55 -5.26 -20.08
CA LYS A 104 11.26 -4.75 -20.58
C LYS A 104 10.91 -5.59 -21.81
N PRO A 105 9.72 -6.21 -21.86
CA PRO A 105 9.35 -7.05 -22.99
C PRO A 105 9.50 -6.26 -24.29
N GLY A 106 10.39 -6.73 -25.16
CA GLY A 106 10.69 -6.07 -26.41
C GLY A 106 9.42 -5.92 -27.26
N ARG A 107 9.15 -4.73 -27.79
CA ARG A 107 7.98 -4.49 -28.62
C ARG A 107 8.12 -5.00 -30.07
N LYS A 108 9.03 -5.95 -30.32
CA LYS A 108 9.33 -6.45 -31.68
C LYS A 108 8.13 -7.17 -32.32
N CYS A 109 7.31 -7.84 -31.51
CA CYS A 109 6.20 -8.68 -31.98
C CYS A 109 4.89 -8.35 -31.24
N VAL A 110 4.54 -7.07 -31.10
CA VAL A 110 3.32 -6.65 -30.39
C VAL A 110 2.17 -6.49 -31.39
N ARG A 111 0.95 -6.84 -30.97
CA ARG A 111 -0.26 -6.62 -31.77
C ARG A 111 -0.48 -5.12 -31.98
N VAL A 112 -0.30 -4.67 -33.22
CA VAL A 112 -0.60 -3.29 -33.64
C VAL A 112 -2.06 -3.19 -34.04
N GLY A 113 -2.76 -2.16 -33.56
CA GLY A 113 -4.16 -1.91 -33.88
C GLY A 113 -4.37 -1.30 -35.27
N LEU A 114 -3.92 -1.99 -36.33
CA LEU A 114 -3.85 -1.47 -37.70
C LEU A 114 -5.21 -0.93 -38.21
N VAL A 115 -6.29 -1.68 -37.99
CA VAL A 115 -7.67 -1.27 -38.36
C VAL A 115 -8.07 0.03 -37.64
N ARG A 116 -7.72 0.18 -36.35
CA ARG A 116 -8.04 1.40 -35.61
C ARG A 116 -7.25 2.61 -36.08
N SER A 117 -6.02 2.44 -36.56
CA SER A 117 -5.19 3.53 -37.06
C SER A 117 -5.50 3.91 -38.51
N GLU A 118 -5.79 2.94 -39.36
CA GLU A 118 -5.95 3.16 -40.81
C GLU A 118 -7.40 3.45 -41.19
N PHE A 119 -8.36 2.70 -40.63
CA PHE A 119 -9.76 2.79 -41.03
C PHE A 119 -10.49 3.95 -40.34
N TYR A 120 -10.21 4.19 -39.06
CA TYR A 120 -10.88 5.22 -38.28
C TYR A 120 -10.00 6.46 -38.14
N ARG A 121 -10.33 7.55 -38.87
CA ARG A 121 -9.64 8.84 -38.75
C ARG A 121 -10.20 9.63 -37.56
N ARG A 122 -9.32 10.31 -36.82
CA ARG A 122 -9.68 11.10 -35.62
C ARG A 122 -10.47 12.37 -35.96
N ASN A 123 -10.29 12.89 -37.17
CA ASN A 123 -11.01 14.07 -37.68
C ASN A 123 -12.02 13.58 -38.74
N GLY A 124 -13.26 14.05 -38.68
CA GLY A 124 -14.29 13.75 -39.67
C GLY A 124 -13.89 14.17 -41.09
N PHE A 125 -14.63 13.67 -42.08
CA PHE A 125 -14.35 13.77 -43.52
C PHE A 125 -13.87 15.16 -43.96
N GLY A 126 -12.65 15.22 -44.51
CA GLY A 126 -12.05 16.42 -45.10
C GLY A 126 -11.93 16.36 -46.63
N HIS A 127 -12.65 15.46 -47.31
CA HIS A 127 -12.74 15.47 -48.76
C HIS A 127 -14.19 15.68 -49.16
N SER A 128 -14.48 16.86 -49.70
CA SER A 128 -15.68 17.07 -50.50
C SER A 128 -15.55 16.28 -51.81
N VAL A 129 -16.69 15.91 -52.40
CA VAL A 129 -16.76 15.10 -53.63
C VAL A 129 -15.94 15.71 -54.78
N GLU A 130 -15.73 17.03 -54.78
CA GLU A 130 -14.96 17.76 -55.80
C GLU A 130 -13.45 17.46 -55.79
N GLU A 131 -12.86 17.04 -54.66
CA GLU A 131 -11.42 16.81 -54.54
C GLU A 131 -10.99 15.35 -54.81
N GLY A 132 -11.91 14.38 -54.70
CA GLY A 132 -11.55 12.96 -54.59
C GLY A 132 -11.85 12.09 -55.81
N TYR A 133 -12.83 12.46 -56.62
CA TYR A 133 -13.16 11.75 -57.85
C TYR A 133 -13.21 12.78 -58.98
N GLY A 134 -12.17 12.77 -59.83
CA GLY A 134 -12.12 13.66 -60.99
C GLY A 134 -13.43 13.63 -61.79
N SER A 135 -13.82 14.78 -62.36
CA SER A 135 -15.13 14.94 -63.03
C SER A 135 -15.37 13.84 -64.06
N VAL A 136 -16.37 12.99 -63.81
CA VAL A 136 -16.81 11.98 -64.78
C VAL A 136 -17.76 12.67 -65.75
N THR A 137 -17.26 13.01 -66.94
CA THR A 137 -18.11 13.42 -68.06
C THR A 137 -18.57 12.18 -68.83
N PRO A 138 -19.88 11.96 -69.02
CA PRO A 138 -20.36 10.89 -69.89
C PRO A 138 -19.99 11.17 -71.36
N ALA A 139 -19.75 10.11 -72.11
CA ALA A 139 -19.42 10.13 -73.54
C ALA A 139 -20.62 10.49 -74.42
#